data_AF-A0A969UES4-F1
#
_entry.id   AF-A0A969UES4-F1
#
_cell.length_a   1.000
_cell.length_b   1.000
_cell.length_c   1.000
_cell.angle_alpha   90.00
_cell.angle_beta   90.00
_cell.angle_gamma   90.00
#
_symmetry.space_group_name_H-M   'P 1'
#
loop_
_entity.id
_entity.type
_entity.pdbx_description
1 polymer ?
#
loop_
_entity_poly.entity_id
_entity_poly.type
_entity_poly.pdbx_seq_one_letter_code
_entity_poly.pdbx_strand_id
1 'polypeptide(L)'
;MQVLFATETFSTGLNMPAHTVVFAGVRKFDGDQFRNLSGAEYIQMSGRAGRRGLDDTGTVILMCDSHLEPPDAKAIVKGSPEPLHSSFHLAYSSLLGTLRLDKAAGTTPEMLIRASLKQFQAQVKLPALKAQLEAVSEAARAASEDVDDNARELYHLLCDRVQLQAAMQAIENLPRYSVPFLQPGRLVRISQPQSLTPGDSAVSTPARPEQDIAPFAVPEVPADSDVVTGKPAAVWGVVVSFQRMPHSAKDKAITASQTLSKDPDGGPGLAEDAQSALEAAYVVDVLACVKPAAPGTPWNARRDILSHLEKDSEALVVTVPLSQLAGFSTARVMLAKSIQSQEDRWVATLSHAGE
;
A
#
# COMPACT_ATOMS: atom_id res chain seq x y z
N MET A 1 6.10 -6.24 42.62
CA MET A 1 5.40 -6.52 41.34
C MET A 1 6.46 -6.88 40.30
N GLN A 2 6.33 -8.02 39.62
CA GLN A 2 7.36 -8.54 38.70
C GLN A 2 7.06 -8.28 37.22
N VAL A 3 5.79 -8.10 36.85
CA VAL A 3 5.34 -7.83 35.48
C VAL A 3 4.30 -6.73 35.51
N LEU A 4 4.40 -5.75 34.62
CA LEU A 4 3.44 -4.65 34.45
C LEU A 4 2.99 -4.58 32.99
N PHE A 5 1.68 -4.56 32.78
CA PHE A 5 1.07 -4.18 31.52
C PHE A 5 0.69 -2.70 31.60
N ALA A 6 1.20 -1.91 30.67
CA ALA A 6 0.98 -0.47 30.63
C ALA A 6 0.75 0.00 29.20
N THR A 7 0.01 1.10 29.08
CA THR A 7 -0.15 1.83 27.82
C THR A 7 0.92 2.92 27.72
N GLU A 8 1.00 3.56 26.55
CA GLU A 8 2.02 4.57 26.22
C GLU A 8 2.18 5.68 27.27
N THR A 9 1.08 6.12 27.89
CA THR A 9 1.08 7.22 28.87
C THR A 9 1.96 6.94 30.10
N PHE A 10 2.21 5.67 30.41
CA PHE A 10 3.11 5.27 31.48
C PHE A 10 4.56 5.72 31.23
N SER A 11 4.98 5.77 29.96
CA SER A 11 6.34 6.15 29.59
C SER A 11 6.65 7.64 29.82
N THR A 12 5.64 8.50 29.87
CA THR A 12 5.79 9.96 30.06
C THR A 12 5.75 10.37 31.53
N GLY A 13 4.97 9.68 32.38
CA GLY A 13 4.51 10.25 33.65
C GLY A 13 5.29 9.89 34.92
N LEU A 14 6.07 8.81 34.94
CA LEU A 14 6.65 8.28 36.19
C LEU A 14 8.09 7.77 36.00
N ASN A 15 8.93 7.97 37.02
CA ASN A 15 10.30 7.44 37.03
C ASN A 15 10.33 6.00 37.56
N MET A 16 9.71 5.07 36.83
CA MET A 16 9.68 3.65 37.17
C MET A 16 10.43 2.84 36.11
N PRO A 17 11.76 2.62 36.26
CA PRO A 17 12.54 1.81 35.34
C PRO A 17 12.28 0.30 35.54
N ALA A 18 12.37 -0.47 34.46
CA ALA A 18 12.22 -1.93 34.44
C ALA A 18 13.47 -2.57 33.83
N HIS A 19 13.76 -3.84 34.16
CA HIS A 19 14.88 -4.55 33.53
C HIS A 19 14.63 -4.79 32.03
N THR A 20 13.39 -5.17 31.69
CA THR A 20 12.98 -5.52 30.32
C THR A 20 11.72 -4.76 29.92
N VAL A 21 11.70 -4.24 28.70
CA VAL A 21 10.51 -3.64 28.07
C VAL A 21 10.11 -4.49 26.87
N VAL A 22 8.82 -4.83 26.76
CA VAL A 22 8.28 -5.63 25.66
C VAL A 22 7.21 -4.82 24.94
N PHE A 23 7.38 -4.64 23.63
CA PHE A 23 6.39 -4.05 22.76
C PHE A 23 5.50 -5.15 22.19
N ALA A 24 4.21 -5.13 22.54
CA ALA A 24 3.23 -6.09 22.02
C ALA A 24 2.89 -5.87 20.53
N GLY A 25 3.14 -4.67 20.01
CA GLY A 25 2.95 -4.33 18.60
C GLY A 25 3.62 -3.01 18.27
N VAL A 26 3.86 -2.81 16.97
CA VAL A 26 4.56 -1.64 16.41
C VAL A 26 3.62 -0.63 15.76
N ARG A 27 2.32 -0.94 15.67
CA ARG A 27 1.31 -0.07 15.08
C ARG A 27 0.49 0.61 16.16
N LYS A 28 0.28 1.92 15.99
CA LYS A 28 -0.48 2.80 16.88
C LYS A 28 -1.57 3.50 16.08
N PHE A 29 -2.70 3.76 16.71
CA PHE A 29 -3.79 4.54 16.16
C PHE A 29 -3.72 5.97 16.70
N ASP A 30 -3.64 6.97 15.81
CA ASP A 30 -3.58 8.39 16.21
C ASP A 30 -4.95 9.06 16.37
N GLY A 31 -6.05 8.35 16.06
CA GLY A 31 -7.39 8.92 15.98
C GLY A 31 -7.98 8.87 14.57
N ASP A 32 -7.12 9.02 13.56
CA ASP A 32 -7.53 8.98 12.14
C ASP A 32 -7.03 7.70 11.43
N GLN A 33 -5.77 7.33 11.63
CA GLN A 33 -5.13 6.22 10.91
C GLN A 33 -4.21 5.39 11.81
N PHE A 34 -4.01 4.12 11.41
CA PHE A 34 -3.00 3.25 12.01
C PHE A 34 -1.65 3.49 11.37
N ARG A 35 -0.72 4.06 12.14
CA ARG A 35 0.67 4.27 11.72
C ARG A 35 1.65 3.39 12.49
N ASN A 36 2.86 3.30 11.97
CA ASN A 36 3.98 2.71 12.70
C ASN A 36 4.45 3.66 13.81
N LEU A 37 5.00 3.08 14.87
CA LEU A 37 5.61 3.81 15.98
C LEU A 37 6.73 4.73 15.47
N SER A 38 6.83 5.95 15.99
CA SER A 38 7.94 6.84 15.62
C SER A 38 9.20 6.46 16.39
N GLY A 39 10.37 6.82 15.86
CA GLY A 39 11.64 6.60 16.56
C GLY A 39 11.69 7.31 17.92
N ALA A 40 11.05 8.48 18.04
CA ALA A 40 10.99 9.22 19.31
C ALA A 40 10.15 8.48 20.37
N GLU A 41 8.98 7.95 19.99
CA GLU A 41 8.14 7.15 20.88
C GLU A 41 8.85 5.85 21.29
N TYR A 42 9.55 5.21 20.35
CA TYR A 42 10.38 4.04 20.63
C TYR A 42 11.47 4.35 21.67
N ILE A 43 12.23 5.44 21.48
CA ILE A 43 13.28 5.86 22.42
C ILE A 43 12.69 6.16 23.81
N GLN A 44 11.53 6.83 23.85
CA GLN A 44 10.86 7.16 25.11
C GLN A 44 10.43 5.92 25.90
N MET A 45 9.84 4.93 25.24
CA MET A 45 9.36 3.70 25.89
C MET A 45 10.51 2.74 26.20
N SER A 46 11.42 2.53 25.25
CA SER A 46 12.59 1.64 25.41
C SER A 46 13.58 2.19 26.44
N GLY A 47 13.67 3.51 26.62
CA GLY A 47 14.49 4.16 27.64
C GLY A 47 14.08 3.86 29.09
N ARG A 48 12.97 3.14 29.31
CA ARG A 48 12.60 2.59 30.63
C ARG A 48 13.26 1.23 30.91
N ALA A 49 13.89 0.60 29.93
CA ALA A 49 14.65 -0.64 30.11
C ALA A 49 16.03 -0.36 30.73
N GLY A 50 16.42 -1.18 31.69
CA GLY A 50 17.68 -1.08 32.43
C GLY A 50 17.57 -0.17 33.66
N ARG A 51 17.68 -0.76 34.85
CA ARG A 51 17.71 -0.01 36.11
C ARG A 51 19.15 0.38 36.46
N ARG A 52 19.38 1.69 36.60
CA ARG A 52 20.70 2.25 36.96
C ARG A 52 21.23 1.61 38.26
N GLY A 53 22.43 1.03 38.20
CA GLY A 53 23.12 0.44 39.35
C GLY A 53 22.63 -0.94 39.78
N LEU A 54 21.61 -1.51 39.11
CA LEU A 54 21.11 -2.86 39.37
C LEU A 54 21.28 -3.79 38.18
N ASP A 55 21.14 -3.27 36.96
CA ASP A 55 21.18 -4.05 35.73
C ASP A 55 22.37 -3.57 34.86
N ASP A 56 23.15 -4.51 34.32
CA ASP A 56 24.28 -4.21 33.42
C ASP A 56 23.80 -3.73 32.04
N THR A 57 22.69 -4.28 31.57
CA THR A 57 22.07 -3.94 30.28
C THR A 57 20.54 -3.93 30.38
N GLY A 58 19.89 -3.06 29.61
CA GLY A 58 18.44 -3.05 29.45
C GLY A 58 18.03 -3.92 28.26
N THR A 59 17.06 -4.81 28.44
CA THR A 59 16.56 -5.65 27.34
C THR A 59 15.27 -5.08 26.76
N VAL A 60 15.21 -4.98 25.43
CA VAL A 60 14.02 -4.49 24.72
C VAL A 60 13.60 -5.54 23.69
N ILE A 61 12.35 -5.98 23.75
CA ILE A 61 11.79 -6.99 22.84
C ILE A 61 10.69 -6.33 22.01
N LEU A 62 10.83 -6.35 20.69
CA LEU A 62 9.85 -5.83 19.74
C LEU A 62 9.12 -6.99 19.06
N MET A 63 7.80 -7.08 19.24
CA MET A 63 6.98 -8.04 18.48
C MET A 63 6.59 -7.43 17.13
N CYS A 64 7.19 -7.93 16.06
CA CYS A 64 6.91 -7.50 14.69
C CYS A 64 5.77 -8.31 14.07
N ASP A 65 4.89 -7.63 13.34
CA ASP A 65 3.83 -8.24 12.53
C ASP A 65 4.31 -8.48 11.09
N SER A 66 3.65 -9.35 10.32
CA SER A 66 3.98 -9.66 8.93
C SER A 66 3.83 -8.47 7.97
N HIS A 67 3.15 -7.40 8.42
CA HIS A 67 2.94 -6.18 7.66
C HIS A 67 4.06 -5.13 7.83
N LEU A 68 5.06 -5.38 8.67
CA LEU A 68 6.18 -4.45 8.87
C LEU A 68 7.30 -4.72 7.86
N GLU A 69 7.53 -3.78 6.95
CA GLU A 69 8.64 -3.89 6.02
C GLU A 69 10.00 -3.65 6.72
N PRO A 70 11.09 -4.31 6.29
CA PRO A 70 12.44 -4.11 6.84
C PRO A 70 12.93 -2.64 6.94
N PRO A 71 12.70 -1.74 5.95
CA PRO A 71 13.11 -0.34 6.07
C PRO A 71 12.39 0.39 7.22
N ASP A 72 11.10 0.14 7.40
CA ASP A 72 10.32 0.74 8.49
C ASP A 72 10.79 0.25 9.85
N ALA A 73 11.05 -1.05 9.99
CA ALA A 73 11.61 -1.61 11.22
C ALA A 73 12.96 -0.95 11.59
N LYS A 74 13.81 -0.74 10.57
CA LYS A 74 15.09 -0.04 10.74
C LYS A 74 14.89 1.42 11.14
N ALA A 75 13.90 2.10 10.56
CA ALA A 75 13.58 3.49 10.91
C ALA A 75 13.06 3.62 12.34
N ILE A 76 12.32 2.66 12.87
CA ILE A 76 11.86 2.69 14.28
C ILE A 76 13.04 2.58 15.25
N VAL A 77 13.96 1.63 15.00
CA VAL A 77 15.04 1.31 15.95
C VAL A 77 16.26 2.21 15.79
N LYS A 78 16.63 2.55 14.55
CA LYS A 78 17.82 3.34 14.22
C LYS A 78 17.49 4.74 13.68
N GLY A 79 16.22 5.10 13.59
CA GLY A 79 15.83 6.42 13.09
C GLY A 79 16.31 7.53 14.01
N SER A 80 16.60 8.69 13.41
CA SER A 80 16.80 9.91 14.18
C SER A 80 15.49 10.31 14.87
N PRO A 81 15.56 10.98 16.03
CA PRO A 81 14.39 11.58 16.65
C PRO A 81 13.69 12.49 15.64
N GLU A 82 12.36 12.36 15.55
CA GLU A 82 11.53 13.18 14.67
C GLU A 82 11.57 14.65 15.14
N PRO A 83 11.64 15.63 14.22
CA PRO A 83 11.61 17.03 14.60
C PRO A 83 10.29 17.38 15.30
N LEU A 84 10.34 18.32 16.25
CA LEU A 84 9.14 18.77 16.95
C LEU A 84 8.28 19.60 15.99
N HIS A 85 7.12 19.09 15.60
CA HIS A 85 6.17 19.80 14.76
C HIS A 85 5.07 20.49 15.55
N SER A 86 4.77 21.74 15.19
CA SER A 86 3.76 22.52 15.87
C SER A 86 2.34 22.13 15.42
N SER A 87 1.55 21.54 16.33
CA SER A 87 0.11 21.30 16.14
C SER A 87 -0.77 22.55 16.33
N PHE A 88 -0.17 23.75 16.35
CA PHE A 88 -0.90 25.00 16.54
C PHE A 88 -2.02 25.17 15.49
N HIS A 89 -3.25 25.34 15.97
CA HIS A 89 -4.45 25.65 15.20
C HIS A 89 -5.26 26.73 15.94
N LEU A 90 -5.98 27.57 15.19
CA LEU A 90 -6.82 28.61 15.77
C LEU A 90 -8.15 28.01 16.22
N ALA A 91 -8.38 28.00 17.54
CA ALA A 91 -9.67 27.67 18.13
C ALA A 91 -10.46 28.95 18.45
N TYR A 92 -11.80 28.85 18.40
CA TYR A 92 -12.69 29.97 18.76
C TYR A 92 -12.42 30.51 20.17
N SER A 93 -12.14 29.63 21.13
CA SER A 93 -11.82 30.02 22.51
C SER A 93 -10.53 30.85 22.60
N SER A 94 -9.48 30.46 21.87
CA SER A 94 -8.22 31.20 21.80
C SER A 94 -8.41 32.58 21.18
N LEU A 95 -9.17 32.67 20.08
CA LEU A 95 -9.49 33.94 19.43
C LEU A 95 -10.31 34.88 20.33
N LEU A 96 -11.37 34.36 20.96
CA LEU A 96 -12.18 35.15 21.90
C LEU A 96 -11.36 35.58 23.12
N GLY A 97 -10.45 34.73 23.61
CA GLY A 97 -9.50 35.06 24.66
C GLY A 97 -8.59 36.23 24.27
N THR A 98 -8.01 36.18 23.06
CA THR A 98 -7.17 37.28 22.55
C THR A 98 -7.97 38.56 22.33
N LEU A 99 -9.18 38.50 21.75
CA LEU A 99 -10.03 39.67 21.53
C LEU A 99 -10.49 40.33 22.84
N ARG A 100 -10.64 39.54 23.91
CA ARG A 100 -10.91 40.08 25.25
C ARG A 100 -9.69 40.82 25.81
N LEU A 101 -8.50 40.26 25.64
CA LEU A 101 -7.24 40.85 26.11
C LEU A 101 -6.78 42.04 25.27
N ASP A 102 -7.17 42.12 24.00
CA ASP A 102 -6.83 43.22 23.10
C ASP A 102 -7.27 44.58 23.67
N LYS A 103 -8.44 44.62 24.31
CA LYS A 103 -8.94 45.82 25.01
C LYS A 103 -8.09 46.27 26.22
N ALA A 104 -7.24 45.40 26.76
CA ALA A 104 -6.44 45.64 27.97
C ALA A 104 -4.93 45.68 27.73
N ALA A 105 -4.41 44.94 26.73
CA ALA A 105 -2.99 44.72 26.49
C ALA A 105 -2.58 44.88 25.01
N GLY A 106 -3.49 45.24 24.09
CA GLY A 106 -3.20 45.49 22.68
C GLY A 106 -2.67 44.27 21.91
N THR A 107 -2.94 43.06 22.40
CA THR A 107 -2.51 41.81 21.75
C THR A 107 -3.51 41.41 20.68
N THR A 108 -3.21 41.74 19.42
CA THR A 108 -4.07 41.34 18.30
C THR A 108 -3.88 39.85 17.98
N PRO A 109 -4.92 39.15 17.49
CA PRO A 109 -4.82 37.73 17.13
C PRO A 109 -3.76 37.48 16.05
N GLU A 110 -3.50 38.45 15.17
CA GLU A 110 -2.46 38.40 14.16
C GLU A 110 -1.06 38.33 14.76
N MET A 111 -0.81 39.00 15.89
CA MET A 111 0.47 38.90 16.59
C MET A 111 0.71 37.49 17.12
N LEU A 112 -0.34 36.84 17.65
CA LEU A 112 -0.25 35.47 18.14
C LEU A 112 0.06 34.50 16.99
N ILE A 113 -0.59 34.68 15.84
CA ILE A 113 -0.32 33.86 14.64
C ILE A 113 1.12 34.06 14.17
N ARG A 114 1.58 35.32 14.09
CA ARG A 114 2.95 35.65 13.67
C ARG A 114 4.02 35.09 14.62
N ALA A 115 3.75 35.10 15.91
CA ALA A 115 4.65 34.58 16.93
C ALA A 115 4.55 33.04 17.12
N SER A 116 3.61 32.37 16.43
CA SER A 116 3.41 30.92 16.58
C SER A 116 4.61 30.12 16.07
N LEU A 117 4.92 29.01 16.75
CA LEU A 117 5.99 28.09 16.33
C LEU A 117 5.74 27.54 14.92
N LYS A 118 4.47 27.33 14.55
CA LYS A 118 4.08 26.88 13.20
C LYS A 118 4.50 27.89 12.13
N GLN A 119 4.26 29.19 12.37
CA GLN A 119 4.66 30.25 11.44
C GLN A 119 6.18 30.37 11.34
N PHE A 120 6.90 30.26 12.46
CA PHE A 120 8.35 30.25 12.48
C PHE A 120 8.93 29.08 11.65
N GLN A 121 8.42 27.86 11.88
CA GLN A 121 8.83 26.66 11.13
C GLN A 121 8.56 26.81 9.62
N ALA A 122 7.40 27.37 9.24
CA ALA A 122 7.08 27.64 7.85
C ALA A 122 8.04 28.65 7.21
N GLN A 123 8.34 29.75 7.90
CA GLN A 123 9.28 30.77 7.42
C GLN A 123 10.70 30.24 7.24
N VAL A 124 11.17 29.38 8.15
CA VAL A 124 12.49 28.74 8.04
C VAL A 124 12.56 27.78 6.86
N LYS A 125 11.48 27.04 6.56
CA LYS A 125 11.42 26.10 5.42
C LYS A 125 11.23 26.79 4.06
N LEU A 126 10.60 27.97 4.04
CA LEU A 126 10.22 28.70 2.83
C LEU A 126 11.35 28.99 1.83
N PRO A 127 12.56 29.46 2.20
CA PRO A 127 13.62 29.71 1.23
C PRO A 127 14.12 28.43 0.56
N ALA A 128 14.23 27.32 1.30
CA ALA A 128 14.65 26.04 0.75
C ALA A 128 13.61 25.49 -0.25
N LEU A 129 12.32 25.59 0.08
CA LEU A 129 11.23 25.21 -0.82
C LEU A 129 11.19 26.07 -2.09
N LYS A 130 11.43 27.38 -1.98
CA LYS A 130 11.53 28.27 -3.16
C LYS A 130 12.69 27.89 -4.06
N ALA A 131 13.87 27.62 -3.50
CA ALA A 131 15.03 27.19 -4.27
C ALA A 131 14.78 25.85 -4.99
N GLN A 132 14.11 24.89 -4.32
CA GLN A 132 13.72 23.63 -4.94
C GLN A 132 12.71 23.84 -6.09
N LEU A 133 11.72 24.72 -5.90
CA LEU A 133 10.75 25.05 -6.94
C LEU A 133 11.42 25.69 -8.16
N GLU A 134 12.35 26.61 -7.92
CA GLU A 134 13.13 27.26 -8.98
C GLU A 134 13.96 26.22 -9.76
N ALA A 135 14.73 25.38 -9.07
CA ALA A 135 15.53 24.33 -9.69
C ALA A 135 14.69 23.34 -10.52
N VAL A 136 13.55 22.89 -9.99
CA VAL A 136 12.63 21.98 -10.72
C VAL A 136 12.00 22.70 -11.91
N SER A 137 11.64 23.98 -11.77
CA SER A 137 11.05 24.76 -12.87
C SER A 137 12.06 25.02 -14.00
N GLU A 138 13.34 25.20 -13.68
CA GLU A 138 14.42 25.35 -14.65
C GLU A 138 14.68 24.03 -15.38
N ALA A 139 14.77 22.92 -14.64
CA ALA A 139 14.90 21.59 -15.24
C ALA A 139 13.72 21.26 -16.17
N ALA A 140 12.50 21.61 -15.77
CA ALA A 140 11.30 21.42 -16.60
C ALA A 140 11.29 22.31 -17.85
N ARG A 141 11.79 23.55 -17.76
CA ARG A 141 11.93 24.44 -18.93
C ARG A 141 12.96 23.90 -19.91
N ALA A 142 14.13 23.51 -19.43
CA ALA A 142 15.18 22.92 -20.27
C ALA A 142 14.67 21.65 -20.99
N ALA A 143 13.99 20.75 -20.26
CA ALA A 143 13.39 19.56 -20.85
C ALA A 143 12.24 19.85 -21.83
N SER A 144 11.58 21.01 -21.73
CA SER A 144 10.47 21.38 -22.63
C SER A 144 10.94 22.00 -23.95
N GLU A 145 12.17 22.50 -24.05
CA GLU A 145 12.71 23.08 -25.29
C GLU A 145 13.09 21.99 -26.31
N ASP A 146 13.41 20.78 -25.85
CA ASP A 146 13.84 19.64 -26.68
C ASP A 146 12.69 18.72 -27.15
N VAL A 147 11.44 18.98 -26.73
CA VAL A 147 10.30 18.08 -26.98
C VAL A 147 9.36 18.66 -28.04
N ASP A 148 9.22 17.95 -29.15
CA ASP A 148 8.22 18.27 -30.19
C ASP A 148 6.79 18.23 -29.62
N ASP A 149 5.93 19.17 -30.01
CA ASP A 149 4.50 19.20 -29.62
C ASP A 149 3.79 17.86 -29.92
N ASN A 150 4.16 17.21 -31.03
CA ASN A 150 3.66 15.89 -31.41
C ASN A 150 4.04 14.79 -30.41
N ALA A 151 5.22 14.85 -29.81
CA ALA A 151 5.66 13.87 -28.80
C ALA A 151 4.87 14.05 -27.51
N ARG A 152 4.54 15.29 -27.13
CA ARG A 152 3.68 15.60 -26.00
C ARG A 152 2.26 15.07 -26.20
N GLU A 153 1.69 15.31 -27.38
CA GLU A 153 0.36 14.77 -27.73
C GLU A 153 0.36 13.24 -27.71
N LEU A 154 1.38 12.60 -28.28
CA LEU A 154 1.55 11.15 -28.24
C LEU A 154 1.63 10.61 -26.80
N TYR A 155 2.37 11.27 -25.91
CA TYR A 155 2.47 10.89 -24.51
C TYR A 155 1.11 10.94 -23.79
N HIS A 156 0.33 12.01 -24.00
CA HIS A 156 -1.01 12.13 -23.44
C HIS A 156 -1.93 11.01 -23.98
N LEU A 157 -1.91 10.75 -25.28
CA LEU A 157 -2.69 9.66 -25.88
C LEU A 157 -2.27 8.27 -25.33
N LEU A 158 -0.99 8.05 -25.06
CA LEU A 158 -0.51 6.81 -24.45
C LEU A 158 -0.97 6.67 -22.99
N CYS A 159 -0.92 7.74 -22.20
CA CYS A 159 -1.46 7.78 -20.83
C CYS A 159 -2.95 7.47 -20.82
N ASP A 160 -3.72 8.15 -21.69
CA ASP A 160 -5.15 7.94 -21.83
C ASP A 160 -5.47 6.51 -22.24
N ARG A 161 -4.69 5.93 -23.18
CA ARG A 161 -4.84 4.53 -23.57
C ARG A 161 -4.64 3.58 -22.39
N VAL A 162 -3.62 3.79 -21.55
CA VAL A 162 -3.35 2.94 -20.38
C VAL A 162 -4.49 3.06 -19.36
N GLN A 163 -4.96 4.28 -19.08
CA GLN A 163 -6.08 4.51 -18.17
C GLN A 163 -7.38 3.86 -18.67
N LEU A 164 -7.70 4.04 -19.95
CA LEU A 164 -8.88 3.43 -20.57
C LEU A 164 -8.78 1.90 -20.59
N GLN A 165 -7.60 1.34 -20.86
CA GLN A 165 -7.38 -0.11 -20.78
C GLN A 165 -7.60 -0.65 -19.36
N ALA A 166 -7.11 0.05 -18.34
CA ALA A 166 -7.34 -0.33 -16.94
C ALA A 166 -8.84 -0.25 -16.56
N ALA A 167 -9.53 0.80 -17.01
CA ALA A 167 -10.97 0.96 -16.80
C ALA A 167 -11.78 -0.14 -17.51
N MET A 168 -11.41 -0.49 -18.74
CA MET A 168 -12.02 -1.62 -19.46
C MET A 168 -11.82 -2.93 -18.71
N GLN A 169 -10.60 -3.22 -18.25
CA GLN A 169 -10.31 -4.43 -17.47
C GLN A 169 -11.10 -4.47 -16.16
N ALA A 170 -11.27 -3.34 -15.47
CA ALA A 170 -12.08 -3.27 -14.27
C ALA A 170 -13.55 -3.64 -14.54
N ILE A 171 -14.10 -3.19 -15.67
CA ILE A 171 -15.48 -3.52 -16.08
C ILE A 171 -15.58 -5.01 -16.48
N GLU A 172 -14.64 -5.54 -17.27
CA GLU A 172 -14.61 -6.95 -17.66
C GLU A 172 -14.50 -7.89 -16.45
N ASN A 173 -13.74 -7.48 -15.42
CA ASN A 173 -13.54 -8.23 -14.19
C ASN A 173 -14.73 -8.14 -13.22
N LEU A 174 -15.76 -7.35 -13.52
CA LEU A 174 -16.99 -7.38 -12.73
C LEU A 174 -17.62 -8.78 -12.78
N PRO A 175 -18.06 -9.34 -11.62
CA PRO A 175 -18.64 -10.67 -11.58
C PRO A 175 -19.84 -10.88 -12.51
N ARG A 176 -20.57 -9.80 -12.81
CA ARG A 176 -21.71 -9.81 -13.74
C ARG A 176 -21.32 -10.29 -15.15
N TYR A 177 -20.11 -9.96 -15.61
CA TYR A 177 -19.67 -10.28 -16.97
C TYR A 177 -18.73 -11.48 -17.02
N SER A 178 -17.85 -11.65 -16.02
CA SER A 178 -16.82 -12.69 -16.03
C SER A 178 -17.30 -14.06 -15.53
N VAL A 179 -18.17 -14.12 -14.53
CA VAL A 179 -18.58 -15.40 -13.88
C VAL A 179 -19.22 -16.41 -14.83
N PRO A 180 -20.12 -16.04 -15.77
CA PRO A 180 -20.68 -16.99 -16.74
C PRO A 180 -19.61 -17.69 -17.59
N PHE A 181 -18.46 -17.03 -17.75
CA PHE A 181 -17.34 -17.50 -18.53
C PHE A 181 -16.31 -18.27 -17.70
N LEU A 182 -16.39 -18.28 -16.36
CA LEU A 182 -15.52 -19.11 -15.52
C LEU A 182 -16.02 -20.55 -15.55
N GLN A 183 -15.43 -21.36 -16.41
CA GLN A 183 -15.72 -22.79 -16.49
C GLN A 183 -14.39 -23.57 -16.42
N PRO A 184 -14.35 -24.71 -15.70
CA PRO A 184 -13.16 -25.54 -15.64
C PRO A 184 -12.65 -25.89 -17.04
N GLY A 185 -11.34 -25.80 -17.24
CA GLY A 185 -10.67 -26.07 -18.51
C GLY A 185 -10.56 -24.86 -19.43
N ARG A 186 -11.17 -23.71 -19.11
CA ARG A 186 -11.02 -22.50 -19.94
C ARG A 186 -9.64 -21.88 -19.80
N LEU A 187 -9.06 -21.46 -20.93
CA LEU A 187 -7.83 -20.69 -20.96
C LEU A 187 -8.10 -19.23 -20.58
N VAL A 188 -7.27 -18.71 -19.69
CA VAL A 188 -7.37 -17.35 -19.16
C VAL A 188 -6.02 -16.69 -19.20
N ARG A 189 -6.03 -15.40 -19.52
CA ARG A 189 -4.86 -14.55 -19.52
C ARG A 189 -4.75 -13.87 -18.16
N ILE A 190 -3.67 -14.10 -17.44
CA ILE A 190 -3.38 -13.48 -16.15
C ILE A 190 -2.50 -12.25 -16.40
N SER A 191 -2.92 -11.08 -15.89
CA SER A 191 -2.02 -9.94 -15.77
C SER A 191 -1.19 -10.13 -14.50
N GLN A 192 0.13 -10.26 -14.67
CA GLN A 192 1.00 -10.10 -13.52
C GLN A 192 0.99 -8.63 -13.12
N PRO A 193 0.84 -8.30 -11.82
CA PRO A 193 1.34 -7.02 -11.37
C PRO A 193 2.83 -7.05 -11.68
N GLN A 194 3.31 -6.15 -12.54
CA GLN A 194 4.74 -6.03 -12.81
C GLN A 194 5.45 -5.98 -11.46
N SER A 195 6.22 -7.01 -11.14
CA SER A 195 7.25 -6.89 -10.11
C SER A 195 8.26 -5.93 -10.69
N LEU A 196 8.14 -4.65 -10.33
CA LEU A 196 9.25 -3.72 -10.43
C LEU A 196 10.47 -4.46 -9.89
N THR A 197 11.47 -4.66 -10.74
CA THR A 197 12.70 -5.33 -10.33
C THR A 197 13.30 -4.56 -9.14
N PRO A 198 14.06 -5.22 -8.24
CA PRO A 198 14.64 -4.56 -7.07
C PRO A 198 15.74 -3.52 -7.38
N GLY A 199 15.88 -3.09 -8.64
CA GLY A 199 16.78 -2.02 -9.09
C GLY A 199 16.10 -0.65 -9.26
N ASP A 200 14.78 -0.62 -9.46
CA ASP A 200 14.01 0.61 -9.71
C ASP A 200 13.23 1.02 -8.46
N SER A 201 13.93 1.06 -7.33
CA SER A 201 13.38 1.55 -6.07
C SER A 201 13.45 3.07 -6.01
N ALA A 202 12.50 3.76 -6.64
CA ALA A 202 12.21 5.16 -6.30
C ALA A 202 10.82 5.68 -6.72
N VAL A 203 9.76 4.87 -6.71
CA VAL A 203 8.39 5.42 -6.79
C VAL A 203 7.49 4.73 -5.76
N SER A 204 7.74 5.06 -4.48
CA SER A 204 6.73 4.89 -3.43
C SER A 204 5.62 5.90 -3.69
N THR A 205 4.39 5.42 -3.82
CA THR A 205 3.18 6.25 -3.67
C THR A 205 3.26 7.00 -2.33
N PRO A 206 3.11 8.33 -2.27
CA PRO A 206 3.04 9.03 -1.00
C PRO A 206 1.61 8.92 -0.45
N ALA A 207 1.36 7.87 0.34
CA ALA A 207 0.31 7.90 1.36
C ALA A 207 0.95 8.27 2.70
N ARG A 208 1.28 9.55 2.87
CA ARG A 208 1.48 10.15 4.19
C ARG A 208 1.10 11.63 4.15
N PRO A 209 0.21 12.09 5.06
CA PRO A 209 -0.03 13.51 5.24
C PRO A 209 1.15 14.10 6.00
N GLU A 210 1.60 15.25 5.53
CA GLU A 210 2.52 16.17 6.19
C GLU A 210 3.97 15.68 6.41
N GLN A 211 4.88 16.44 5.78
CA GLN A 211 6.31 16.61 6.08
C GLN A 211 7.28 15.76 5.23
N ASP A 212 8.24 16.50 4.71
CA ASP A 212 9.33 16.13 3.81
C ASP A 212 8.88 15.69 2.41
N ILE A 213 8.68 16.71 1.56
CA ILE A 213 8.57 16.58 0.11
C ILE A 213 9.92 16.05 -0.38
N ALA A 214 10.02 14.72 -0.53
CA ALA A 214 11.06 14.10 -1.34
C ALA A 214 11.05 14.78 -2.73
N PRO A 215 12.20 14.94 -3.40
CA PRO A 215 12.24 15.48 -4.75
C PRO A 215 11.21 14.71 -5.59
N PHE A 216 10.33 15.45 -6.26
CA PHE A 216 9.28 14.90 -7.11
C PHE A 216 9.97 13.99 -8.12
N ALA A 217 9.99 12.68 -7.85
CA ALA A 217 10.50 11.70 -8.78
C ALA A 217 9.53 11.74 -9.95
N VAL A 218 9.97 12.34 -11.05
CA VAL A 218 9.34 12.10 -12.35
C VAL A 218 9.25 10.59 -12.46
N PRO A 219 8.07 10.00 -12.67
CA PRO A 219 8.01 8.57 -12.91
C PRO A 219 8.91 8.31 -14.11
N GLU A 220 10.09 7.72 -13.86
CA GLU A 220 10.92 7.20 -14.92
C GLU A 220 10.04 6.20 -15.63
N VAL A 221 9.59 6.59 -16.83
CA VAL A 221 9.00 5.65 -17.77
C VAL A 221 10.11 4.62 -17.97
N PRO A 222 9.92 3.35 -17.55
CA PRO A 222 10.97 2.36 -17.65
C PRO A 222 11.44 2.36 -19.10
N ALA A 223 12.73 2.60 -19.30
CA ALA A 223 13.40 2.66 -20.60
C ALA A 223 13.49 1.27 -21.26
N ASP A 224 12.62 0.35 -20.87
CA ASP A 224 12.49 -0.96 -21.43
C ASP A 224 11.53 -0.89 -22.62
N SER A 225 12.02 -1.40 -23.74
CA SER A 225 11.44 -1.53 -25.08
C SER A 225 10.04 -2.18 -25.17
N ASP A 226 9.39 -2.43 -24.04
CA ASP A 226 8.19 -3.24 -23.92
C ASP A 226 6.89 -2.42 -23.89
N VAL A 227 6.98 -1.10 -23.69
CA VAL A 227 5.82 -0.19 -23.84
C VAL A 227 5.41 -0.04 -25.32
N VAL A 228 6.37 -0.17 -26.24
CA VAL A 228 6.14 -0.05 -27.70
C VAL A 228 5.48 -1.31 -28.29
N THR A 229 5.63 -2.48 -27.66
CA THR A 229 5.04 -3.74 -28.18
C THR A 229 3.66 -4.08 -27.62
N GLY A 230 3.14 -3.31 -26.66
CA GLY A 230 1.72 -3.35 -26.26
C GLY A 230 1.21 -4.72 -25.79
N LYS A 231 2.10 -5.66 -25.48
CA LYS A 231 1.76 -6.93 -24.87
C LYS A 231 2.33 -6.91 -23.45
N PRO A 232 1.51 -6.69 -22.40
CA PRO A 232 1.95 -7.08 -21.07
C PRO A 232 2.42 -8.53 -21.16
N ALA A 233 3.47 -8.91 -20.42
CA ALA A 233 3.92 -10.29 -20.26
C ALA A 233 2.77 -11.10 -19.65
N ALA A 234 1.83 -11.48 -20.51
CA ALA A 234 0.53 -11.96 -20.12
C ALA A 234 0.61 -13.47 -20.11
N VAL A 235 0.56 -14.02 -18.91
CA VAL A 235 0.74 -15.45 -18.72
C VAL A 235 -0.59 -16.14 -18.96
N TRP A 236 -0.56 -17.16 -19.81
CA TRP A 236 -1.73 -18.00 -20.02
C TRP A 236 -1.79 -19.09 -18.96
N GLY A 237 -2.99 -19.32 -18.43
CA GLY A 237 -3.25 -20.40 -17.50
C GLY A 237 -4.61 -21.04 -17.78
N VAL A 238 -4.84 -22.21 -17.17
CA VAL A 238 -6.10 -22.95 -17.31
C VAL A 238 -6.88 -22.87 -16.02
N VAL A 239 -8.15 -22.47 -16.09
CA VAL A 239 -9.05 -22.44 -14.92
C VAL A 239 -9.32 -23.87 -14.45
N VAL A 240 -9.04 -24.16 -13.19
CA VAL A 240 -9.34 -25.45 -12.56
C VAL A 240 -10.64 -25.37 -11.79
N SER A 241 -10.73 -24.40 -10.89
CA SER A 241 -11.90 -24.12 -10.07
C SER A 241 -12.02 -22.62 -9.84
N PHE A 242 -13.22 -22.18 -9.44
CA PHE A 242 -13.41 -20.83 -8.93
C PHE A 242 -14.35 -20.90 -7.73
N GLN A 243 -14.10 -20.05 -6.74
CA GLN A 243 -14.88 -20.00 -5.51
C GLN A 243 -15.22 -18.55 -5.20
N ARG A 244 -16.44 -18.33 -4.70
CA ARG A 244 -16.82 -17.04 -4.14
C ARG A 244 -16.31 -17.00 -2.71
N MET A 245 -15.46 -16.03 -2.37
CA MET A 245 -15.06 -15.82 -0.99
C MET A 245 -16.29 -15.36 -0.18
N PRO A 246 -16.64 -16.04 0.94
CA PRO A 246 -17.56 -15.45 1.90
C PRO A 246 -16.91 -14.20 2.48
N HIS A 247 -17.63 -13.08 2.53
CA HIS A 247 -17.14 -11.89 3.23
C HIS A 247 -16.75 -12.26 4.66
N SER A 248 -15.49 -12.01 5.03
CA SER A 248 -15.04 -12.16 6.41
C SER A 248 -15.87 -11.23 7.30
N ALA A 249 -16.36 -11.75 8.42
CA ALA A 249 -17.14 -10.97 9.39
C ALA A 249 -16.38 -9.74 9.93
N LYS A 250 -15.04 -9.70 9.77
CA LYS A 250 -14.21 -8.53 10.11
C LYS A 250 -14.37 -7.35 9.15
N ASP A 251 -14.60 -7.60 7.87
CA ASP A 251 -14.74 -6.52 6.87
C ASP A 251 -16.12 -5.86 6.94
N LYS A 252 -17.15 -6.62 7.32
CA LYS A 252 -18.50 -6.08 7.61
C LYS A 252 -18.47 -5.03 8.73
N ALA A 253 -17.58 -5.14 9.71
CA ALA A 253 -17.47 -4.19 10.80
C ALA A 253 -16.84 -2.86 10.36
N ILE A 254 -15.93 -2.88 9.38
CA ILE A 254 -15.25 -1.68 8.86
C ILE A 254 -16.21 -0.91 7.95
N THR A 255 -16.93 -1.60 7.06
CA THR A 255 -17.94 -0.97 6.19
C THR A 255 -19.15 -0.45 6.99
N ALA A 256 -19.62 -1.18 8.00
CA ALA A 256 -20.72 -0.73 8.88
C ALA A 256 -20.35 0.46 9.77
N SER A 257 -19.05 0.69 10.03
CA SER A 257 -18.59 1.85 10.79
C SER A 257 -18.48 3.11 9.93
N GLN A 258 -18.39 2.97 8.59
CA GLN A 258 -18.34 4.10 7.66
C GLN A 258 -19.72 4.58 7.19
N THR A 259 -20.77 3.77 7.34
CA THR A 259 -22.15 4.15 6.97
C THR A 259 -22.93 4.81 8.10
N LEU A 260 -22.36 4.94 9.30
CA LEU A 260 -22.98 5.62 10.44
C LEU A 260 -22.65 7.13 10.50
N SER A 261 -22.65 7.80 9.34
CA SER A 261 -22.71 9.26 9.28
C SER A 261 -23.42 9.71 8.01
N LYS A 262 -24.76 9.58 7.97
CA LYS A 262 -25.61 10.45 7.15
C LYS A 262 -27.07 10.47 7.64
N ASP A 263 -27.62 11.67 7.59
CA ASP A 263 -28.84 12.23 8.17
C ASP A 263 -30.19 11.58 7.73
N PRO A 264 -31.33 11.93 8.38
CA PRO A 264 -32.52 11.08 8.51
C PRO A 264 -33.62 11.22 7.43
N ASP A 265 -33.34 11.74 6.23
CA ASP A 265 -34.38 11.90 5.19
C ASP A 265 -34.28 10.84 4.07
N GLY A 266 -35.40 10.14 3.86
CA GLY A 266 -35.47 8.87 3.16
C GLY A 266 -35.37 8.89 1.63
N GLY A 267 -34.71 7.83 1.12
CA GLY A 267 -34.83 7.24 -0.22
C GLY A 267 -33.55 7.23 -1.07
N PRO A 268 -33.30 6.24 -1.96
CA PRO A 268 -33.67 4.82 -1.97
C PRO A 268 -32.45 3.91 -1.70
N GLY A 269 -32.49 3.14 -0.60
CA GLY A 269 -31.44 2.19 -0.20
C GLY A 269 -31.40 0.88 -0.99
N LEU A 270 -31.53 0.92 -2.32
CA LEU A 270 -31.46 -0.28 -3.18
C LEU A 270 -30.21 -0.33 -4.07
N ALA A 271 -29.45 0.77 -4.17
CA ALA A 271 -28.25 0.85 -5.01
C ALA A 271 -26.95 0.48 -4.26
N GLU A 272 -26.85 0.82 -2.97
CA GLU A 272 -25.65 0.56 -2.15
C GLU A 272 -25.51 -0.92 -1.76
N ASP A 273 -26.63 -1.63 -1.53
CA ASP A 273 -26.66 -3.08 -1.31
C ASP A 273 -26.24 -3.86 -2.56
N ALA A 274 -26.55 -3.34 -3.75
CA ALA A 274 -26.16 -3.94 -5.02
C ALA A 274 -24.68 -3.74 -5.36
N GLN A 275 -24.11 -2.59 -4.97
CA GLN A 275 -22.67 -2.31 -5.11
C GLN A 275 -21.84 -3.16 -4.13
N SER A 276 -22.31 -3.29 -2.88
CA SER A 276 -21.69 -4.17 -1.88
C SER A 276 -21.76 -5.66 -2.26
N ALA A 277 -22.81 -6.07 -3.00
CA ALA A 277 -22.91 -7.43 -3.55
C ALA A 277 -22.02 -7.66 -4.79
N LEU A 278 -21.65 -6.59 -5.52
CA LEU A 278 -20.79 -6.62 -6.71
C LEU A 278 -19.31 -6.82 -6.35
N GLU A 279 -18.90 -6.44 -5.14
CA GLU A 279 -17.55 -6.63 -4.58
C GLU A 279 -17.37 -8.00 -3.89
N ALA A 280 -18.22 -8.98 -4.19
CA ALA A 280 -17.93 -10.35 -3.81
C ALA A 280 -16.62 -10.80 -4.49
N ALA A 281 -15.53 -10.84 -3.73
CA ALA A 281 -14.24 -11.30 -4.23
C ALA A 281 -14.35 -12.76 -4.69
N TYR A 282 -14.38 -12.97 -6.00
CA TYR A 282 -14.18 -14.29 -6.58
C TYR A 282 -12.70 -14.56 -6.67
N VAL A 283 -12.38 -15.81 -6.39
CA VAL A 283 -11.03 -16.33 -6.47
C VAL A 283 -11.06 -17.47 -7.46
N VAL A 284 -10.09 -17.46 -8.36
CA VAL A 284 -9.98 -18.42 -9.44
C VAL A 284 -8.68 -19.19 -9.25
N ASP A 285 -8.79 -20.50 -9.15
CA ASP A 285 -7.65 -21.40 -9.13
C ASP A 285 -7.23 -21.65 -10.58
N VAL A 286 -6.06 -21.17 -10.93
CA VAL A 286 -5.51 -21.25 -12.28
C VAL A 286 -4.25 -22.11 -12.29
N LEU A 287 -4.20 -23.09 -13.18
CA LEU A 287 -2.99 -23.85 -13.47
C LEU A 287 -2.06 -22.99 -14.32
N ALA A 288 -0.89 -22.64 -13.78
CA ALA A 288 0.12 -21.84 -14.45
C ALA A 288 1.53 -22.41 -14.21
N CYS A 289 2.49 -22.01 -15.06
CA CYS A 289 3.90 -22.31 -14.87
C CYS A 289 4.51 -21.32 -13.86
N VAL A 290 5.24 -21.84 -12.88
CA VAL A 290 5.70 -21.08 -11.71
C VAL A 290 7.17 -21.37 -11.45
N LYS A 291 7.89 -20.39 -10.87
CA LYS A 291 9.30 -20.54 -10.50
C LYS A 291 9.48 -21.63 -9.43
N PRO A 292 10.53 -22.46 -9.49
CA PRO A 292 10.78 -23.47 -8.46
C PRO A 292 10.99 -22.82 -7.09
N ALA A 293 10.47 -23.46 -6.04
CA ALA A 293 10.62 -22.96 -4.68
C ALA A 293 12.06 -23.08 -4.19
N ALA A 294 12.58 -22.01 -3.56
CA ALA A 294 13.84 -22.09 -2.83
C ALA A 294 13.73 -23.10 -1.67
N PRO A 295 14.80 -23.87 -1.37
CA PRO A 295 14.78 -24.86 -0.30
C PRO A 295 14.48 -24.20 1.06
N GLY A 296 13.44 -24.68 1.75
CA GLY A 296 12.99 -24.16 3.04
C GLY A 296 11.77 -23.21 2.98
N THR A 297 11.28 -22.89 1.79
CA THR A 297 10.05 -22.10 1.63
C THR A 297 8.82 -22.91 2.10
N PRO A 298 7.91 -22.35 2.93
CA PRO A 298 6.71 -23.07 3.36
C PRO A 298 5.79 -23.39 2.19
N TRP A 299 5.04 -24.49 2.29
CA TRP A 299 4.21 -25.05 1.21
C TRP A 299 3.13 -24.10 0.66
N ASN A 300 2.79 -23.06 1.43
CA ASN A 300 1.76 -22.06 1.13
C ASN A 300 2.30 -20.70 0.68
N ALA A 301 3.62 -20.55 0.49
CA ALA A 301 4.19 -19.29 0.03
C ALA A 301 3.67 -18.93 -1.38
N ARG A 302 3.32 -17.65 -1.57
CA ARG A 302 2.96 -17.13 -2.88
C ARG A 302 4.18 -17.26 -3.79
N ARG A 303 4.02 -17.97 -4.90
CA ARG A 303 5.10 -18.18 -5.88
C ARG A 303 4.86 -17.29 -7.10
N ASP A 304 5.96 -16.80 -7.67
CA ASP A 304 5.91 -15.97 -8.87
C ASP A 304 5.60 -16.83 -10.10
N ILE A 305 4.55 -16.43 -10.80
CA ILE A 305 4.16 -17.03 -12.07
C ILE A 305 5.26 -16.66 -13.10
N LEU A 306 5.62 -17.57 -14.00
CA LEU A 306 6.64 -17.30 -15.03
C LEU A 306 5.99 -16.88 -16.34
N SER A 307 6.59 -15.91 -17.03
CA SER A 307 6.19 -15.48 -18.39
C SER A 307 6.76 -16.36 -19.50
N HIS A 308 7.89 -17.01 -19.26
CA HIS A 308 8.56 -17.92 -20.19
C HIS A 308 8.86 -19.26 -19.53
N LEU A 309 8.82 -20.35 -20.30
CA LEU A 309 9.20 -21.68 -19.81
C LEU A 309 10.71 -21.73 -19.59
N GLU A 310 11.13 -21.79 -18.33
CA GLU A 310 12.48 -22.13 -17.92
C GLU A 310 12.63 -23.64 -17.68
N LYS A 311 13.86 -24.17 -17.75
CA LYS A 311 14.16 -25.62 -17.66
C LYS A 311 13.72 -26.27 -16.35
N ASP A 312 13.59 -25.50 -15.27
CA ASP A 312 13.19 -25.97 -13.94
C ASP A 312 11.79 -25.47 -13.53
N SER A 313 10.95 -25.10 -14.49
CA SER A 313 9.60 -24.61 -14.23
C SER A 313 8.68 -25.72 -13.71
N GLU A 314 7.80 -25.39 -12.75
CA GLU A 314 6.81 -26.32 -12.21
C GLU A 314 5.39 -25.86 -12.59
N ALA A 315 4.54 -26.79 -13.02
CA ALA A 315 3.11 -26.54 -13.19
C ALA A 315 2.39 -26.64 -11.82
N LEU A 316 1.89 -25.51 -11.33
CA LEU A 316 1.21 -25.41 -10.04
C LEU A 316 -0.15 -24.72 -10.19
N VAL A 317 -1.12 -25.15 -9.38
CA VAL A 317 -2.40 -24.45 -9.24
C VAL A 317 -2.19 -23.26 -8.32
N VAL A 318 -2.35 -22.05 -8.87
CA VAL A 318 -2.20 -20.79 -8.15
C VAL A 318 -3.57 -20.13 -8.03
N THR A 319 -3.86 -19.69 -6.81
CA THR A 319 -5.10 -19.01 -6.46
C THR A 319 -4.96 -17.51 -6.77
N VAL A 320 -5.74 -17.02 -7.72
CA VAL A 320 -5.65 -15.67 -8.28
C VAL A 320 -6.98 -14.92 -8.07
N PRO A 321 -6.98 -13.67 -7.59
CA PRO A 321 -8.20 -12.86 -7.50
C PRO A 321 -8.72 -12.50 -8.89
N LEU A 322 -10.04 -12.36 -9.02
CA LEU A 322 -10.70 -12.03 -10.29
C LEU A 322 -10.16 -10.76 -10.96
N SER A 323 -9.66 -9.80 -10.18
CA SER A 323 -9.06 -8.55 -10.68
C SER A 323 -7.74 -8.73 -11.44
N GLN A 324 -7.05 -9.87 -11.27
CA GLN A 324 -5.80 -10.19 -11.96
C GLN A 324 -6.02 -10.93 -13.28
N LEU A 325 -7.29 -11.13 -13.69
CA LEU A 325 -7.60 -11.67 -15.01
C LEU A 325 -7.62 -10.54 -16.03
N ALA A 326 -6.95 -10.75 -17.15
CA ALA A 326 -6.81 -9.78 -18.24
C ALA A 326 -7.57 -10.20 -19.50
N GLY A 327 -8.21 -11.36 -19.51
CA GLY A 327 -9.03 -11.82 -20.62
C GLY A 327 -9.33 -13.32 -20.59
N PHE A 328 -10.41 -13.70 -21.26
CA PHE A 328 -10.87 -15.09 -21.40
C PHE A 328 -10.69 -15.57 -22.84
N SER A 329 -10.18 -16.79 -23.01
CA SER A 329 -10.16 -17.44 -24.32
C SER A 329 -11.52 -18.01 -24.69
N THR A 330 -11.76 -18.17 -25.99
CA THR A 330 -12.88 -18.92 -26.54
C THR A 330 -12.70 -20.43 -26.35
N ALA A 331 -11.46 -20.92 -26.34
CA ALA A 331 -11.11 -22.34 -26.27
C ALA A 331 -11.16 -22.92 -24.85
N ARG A 332 -11.34 -24.25 -24.78
CA ARG A 332 -11.33 -25.03 -23.53
C ARG A 332 -10.53 -26.31 -23.70
N VAL A 333 -9.78 -26.63 -22.67
CA VAL A 333 -9.02 -27.86 -22.53
C VAL A 333 -9.81 -28.82 -21.65
N MET A 334 -9.83 -30.10 -22.01
CA MET A 334 -10.40 -31.14 -21.15
C MET A 334 -9.48 -31.36 -19.94
N LEU A 335 -10.00 -31.12 -18.74
CA LEU A 335 -9.29 -31.39 -17.50
C LEU A 335 -9.72 -32.74 -16.90
N ALA A 336 -8.76 -33.50 -16.40
CA ALA A 336 -9.04 -34.70 -15.62
C ALA A 336 -9.73 -34.32 -14.29
N LYS A 337 -10.58 -35.23 -13.78
CA LYS A 337 -11.39 -35.01 -12.56
C LYS A 337 -10.55 -34.80 -11.29
N SER A 338 -9.28 -35.19 -11.31
CA SER A 338 -8.30 -34.97 -10.23
C SER A 338 -6.95 -34.67 -10.86
N ILE A 339 -6.32 -33.56 -10.46
CA ILE A 339 -5.02 -33.10 -10.98
C ILE A 339 -4.05 -32.95 -9.80
N GLN A 340 -3.78 -34.07 -9.14
CA GLN A 340 -2.92 -34.11 -7.95
C GLN A 340 -1.46 -34.45 -8.32
N SER A 341 -1.23 -35.28 -9.33
CA SER A 341 0.13 -35.68 -9.76
C SER A 341 0.80 -34.60 -10.63
N GLN A 342 2.12 -34.48 -10.51
CA GLN A 342 2.94 -33.58 -11.33
C GLN A 342 2.88 -33.97 -12.82
N GLU A 343 2.79 -35.26 -13.13
CA GLU A 343 2.67 -35.76 -14.51
C GLU A 343 1.31 -35.38 -15.14
N ASP A 344 0.22 -35.49 -14.39
CA ASP A 344 -1.13 -35.09 -14.86
C ASP A 344 -1.21 -33.58 -15.14
N ARG A 345 -0.47 -32.76 -14.36
CA ARG A 345 -0.37 -31.31 -14.59
C ARG A 345 0.39 -30.99 -15.86
N TRP A 346 1.46 -31.74 -16.15
CA TRP A 346 2.24 -31.58 -17.37
C TRP A 346 1.49 -32.04 -18.61
N VAL A 347 0.70 -33.11 -18.55
CA VAL A 347 -0.13 -33.54 -19.69
C VAL A 347 -1.17 -32.46 -20.05
N ALA A 348 -1.73 -31.77 -19.06
CA ALA A 348 -2.67 -30.67 -19.27
C ALA A 348 -2.02 -29.38 -19.82
N THR A 349 -0.71 -29.17 -19.61
CA THR A 349 0.04 -28.02 -20.16
C THR A 349 0.73 -28.33 -21.49
N LEU A 350 1.20 -29.56 -21.71
CA LEU A 350 1.92 -30.00 -22.90
C LEU A 350 1.03 -30.31 -24.10
N SER A 351 -0.29 -30.50 -23.93
CA SER A 351 -1.23 -30.59 -25.07
C SER A 351 -1.27 -29.31 -25.92
N HIS A 352 -0.51 -28.28 -25.55
CA HIS A 352 -0.36 -27.00 -26.25
C HIS A 352 1.06 -26.74 -26.81
N ALA A 353 2.06 -27.58 -26.47
CA ALA A 353 3.43 -27.39 -26.97
C ALA A 353 3.68 -28.08 -28.34
N GLY A 354 2.67 -28.74 -28.90
CA GLY A 354 2.71 -29.41 -30.18
C GLY A 354 1.66 -28.86 -31.14
N GLU A 355 1.82 -27.62 -31.59
CA GLU A 355 1.43 -27.11 -32.92
C GLU A 355 2.11 -25.77 -33.20
#